data_AF-G0EH12-F1
#
_entry.id   AF-G0EH12-F1
#
_cell.length_a   1.000
_cell.length_b   1.000
_cell.length_c   1.000
_cell.angle_alpha   90.00
_cell.angle_beta   90.00
_cell.angle_gamma   90.00
#
_symmetry.space_group_name_H-M   'P 1'
#
loop_
_entity.id
_entity.type
_entity.pdbx_description
1 polymer ?
#
loop_
_entity_poly.entity_id
_entity_poly.type
_entity_poly.pdbx_seq_one_letter_code
_entity_poly.pdbx_strand_id
1 'polypeptide(L)'
;MLLAELRAWQLWCSIVVTITIPRRVVEAIRKRGHVDVEAFVLEAIEQTLGLDPQEELETRFSIAEHMLRRAREELEGGDPVQASEKLYKAVEECIKILACLNGLEECDIARREGAWWSKLLGRAARRLSLALGEPLIVEAWSHAYDLHVHGFHEHAYTVEEVRESLPLVEKLVEYTRRALEDTKTRR
;
A
#
# COMPACT_ATOMS: atom_id res chain seq x y z
N MET A 1 -22.16 25.77 -24.34
CA MET A 1 -20.69 25.61 -24.17
C MET A 1 -20.18 26.08 -22.80
N LEU A 2 -20.86 26.97 -22.06
CA LEU A 2 -20.46 27.37 -20.69
C LEU A 2 -20.87 26.41 -19.55
N LEU A 3 -21.71 25.40 -19.80
CA LEU A 3 -22.16 24.44 -18.79
C LEU A 3 -21.28 23.17 -18.70
N ALA A 4 -20.36 22.96 -19.64
CA ALA A 4 -19.44 21.82 -19.62
C ALA A 4 -18.20 22.11 -18.76
N GLU A 5 -17.77 23.37 -18.68
CA GLU A 5 -16.61 23.79 -17.87
C GLU A 5 -16.93 23.87 -16.37
N LEU A 6 -18.21 24.08 -16.00
CA LEU A 6 -18.64 24.12 -14.60
C LEU A 6 -18.73 22.73 -13.93
N ARG A 7 -18.67 21.63 -14.70
CA ARG A 7 -18.60 20.26 -14.13
C ARG A 7 -17.17 19.79 -13.87
N ALA A 8 -16.16 20.48 -14.40
CA ALA A 8 -14.76 20.11 -14.24
C ALA A 8 -14.12 20.59 -12.92
N TRP A 9 -14.81 21.46 -12.17
CA TRP A 9 -14.33 22.03 -10.90
C TRP A 9 -14.96 21.38 -9.65
N GLN A 10 -15.82 20.38 -9.83
CA GLN A 10 -16.58 19.73 -8.75
C GLN A 10 -15.98 18.38 -8.29
N LEU A 11 -14.84 17.99 -8.83
CA LEU A 11 -14.07 16.80 -8.46
C LEU A 11 -12.73 17.30 -7.92
N TRP A 12 -12.20 16.68 -6.86
CA TRP A 12 -11.00 17.10 -6.08
C TRP A 12 -11.22 18.14 -4.98
N CYS A 13 -12.33 18.05 -4.23
CA CYS A 13 -12.24 18.40 -2.81
C CYS A 13 -11.67 17.17 -2.09
N SER A 14 -10.37 17.15 -1.84
CA SER A 14 -9.80 16.22 -0.87
C SER A 14 -10.45 16.53 0.48
N ILE A 15 -11.38 15.70 0.92
CA ILE A 15 -11.94 15.81 2.27
C ILE A 15 -10.80 15.40 3.21
N VAL A 16 -10.16 16.41 3.81
CA VAL A 16 -9.16 16.17 4.84
C VAL A 16 -9.90 15.94 6.16
N VAL A 17 -9.87 14.70 6.63
CA VAL A 17 -10.39 14.32 7.95
C VAL A 17 -9.20 14.15 8.90
N THR A 18 -9.11 14.98 9.93
CA THR A 18 -8.11 14.82 11.00
C THR A 18 -8.73 14.03 12.15
N ILE A 19 -8.14 12.88 12.46
CA ILE A 19 -8.57 12.04 13.58
C ILE A 19 -7.52 12.13 14.69
N THR A 20 -7.95 12.51 15.89
CA THR A 20 -7.09 12.43 17.09
C THR A 20 -7.40 11.16 17.86
N ILE A 21 -6.42 10.27 17.97
CA ILE A 21 -6.57 8.99 18.67
C ILE A 21 -6.12 9.16 20.13
N PRO A 22 -6.98 8.88 21.13
CA PRO A 22 -6.59 8.98 22.53
C PRO A 22 -5.38 8.09 22.85
N ARG A 23 -4.46 8.59 23.68
CA ARG A 23 -3.21 7.89 24.06
C ARG A 23 -3.42 6.44 24.49
N ARG A 24 -4.45 6.16 25.30
CA ARG A 24 -4.76 4.81 25.78
C ARG A 24 -5.07 3.83 24.64
N VAL A 25 -5.66 4.31 23.55
CA VAL A 25 -5.94 3.52 22.35
C VAL A 25 -4.65 3.23 21.59
N VAL A 26 -3.80 4.25 21.38
CA VAL A 26 -2.47 4.07 20.77
C VAL A 26 -1.63 3.04 21.53
N GLU A 27 -1.59 3.14 22.85
CA GLU A 27 -0.88 2.16 23.69
C GLU A 27 -1.48 0.76 23.58
N ALA A 28 -2.80 0.64 23.46
CA ALA A 28 -3.48 -0.64 23.28
C ALA A 28 -3.18 -1.28 21.91
N ILE A 29 -3.08 -0.48 20.85
CA ILE A 29 -2.69 -0.90 19.50
C ILE A 29 -1.26 -1.44 19.53
N ARG A 30 -0.32 -0.66 20.08
CA ARG A 30 1.10 -1.06 20.20
C ARG A 30 1.32 -2.30 21.06
N LYS A 31 0.60 -2.44 22.18
CA LYS A 31 0.66 -3.65 23.03
C LYS A 31 0.24 -4.93 22.32
N ARG A 32 -0.49 -4.81 21.20
CA ARG A 32 -0.92 -5.94 20.37
C ARG A 32 0.00 -6.18 19.16
N GLY A 33 1.14 -5.48 19.10
CA GLY A 33 2.16 -5.67 18.06
C GLY A 33 2.02 -4.75 16.85
N HIS A 34 1.02 -3.86 16.83
CA HIS A 34 0.84 -2.89 15.74
C HIS A 34 1.67 -1.63 16.03
N VAL A 35 2.85 -1.55 15.43
CA VAL A 35 3.79 -0.45 15.65
C VAL A 35 3.38 0.79 14.84
N ASP A 36 2.96 0.60 13.58
CA ASP A 36 2.37 1.64 12.74
C ASP A 36 0.87 1.79 13.00
N VAL A 37 0.50 2.88 13.69
CA VAL A 37 -0.89 3.18 14.04
C VAL A 37 -1.70 3.65 12.83
N GLU A 38 -1.06 4.38 11.91
CA GLU A 38 -1.72 4.91 10.71
C GLU A 38 -2.15 3.75 9.80
N ALA A 39 -1.22 2.84 9.51
CA ALA A 39 -1.52 1.64 8.73
C ALA A 39 -2.60 0.79 9.40
N PHE A 40 -2.50 0.55 10.72
CA PHE A 40 -3.49 -0.22 11.46
C PHE A 40 -4.91 0.37 11.36
N VAL A 41 -5.05 1.69 11.49
CA VAL A 41 -6.37 2.34 11.42
C VAL A 41 -6.96 2.24 10.02
N LEU A 42 -6.16 2.42 8.98
CA LEU A 42 -6.62 2.29 7.60
C LEU A 42 -7.07 0.86 7.30
N GLU A 43 -6.27 -0.15 7.69
CA GLU A 43 -6.62 -1.57 7.55
C GLU A 43 -7.92 -1.91 8.30
N ALA A 44 -8.10 -1.41 9.53
CA ALA A 44 -9.29 -1.66 10.33
C ALA A 44 -10.56 -1.02 9.73
N ILE A 45 -10.44 0.19 9.18
CA ILE A 45 -11.55 0.87 8.50
C ILE A 45 -11.95 0.07 7.25
N GLU A 46 -10.98 -0.29 6.41
CA GLU A 46 -11.21 -1.06 5.19
C GLU A 46 -12.00 -2.36 5.48
N GLN A 47 -11.54 -3.14 6.46
CA GLN A 47 -12.19 -4.39 6.87
C GLN A 47 -13.63 -4.21 7.36
N THR A 48 -13.97 -3.02 7.86
CA THR A 48 -15.30 -2.73 8.42
C THR A 48 -16.31 -2.31 7.36
N LEU A 49 -15.87 -1.77 6.21
CA LEU A 49 -16.75 -1.14 5.23
C LEU A 49 -17.56 -2.14 4.38
N GLY A 50 -17.16 -3.40 4.29
CA GLY A 50 -17.89 -4.41 3.52
C GLY A 50 -18.00 -4.06 2.03
N LEU A 51 -16.94 -3.47 1.47
CA LEU A 51 -16.85 -3.01 0.10
C LEU A 51 -17.04 -4.15 -0.90
N ASP A 52 -17.60 -3.84 -2.07
CA ASP A 52 -17.60 -4.80 -3.16
C ASP A 52 -16.16 -5.04 -3.68
N PRO A 53 -15.90 -6.15 -4.41
CA PRO A 53 -14.53 -6.48 -4.83
C PRO A 53 -13.83 -5.41 -5.67
N GLN A 54 -14.56 -4.60 -6.44
CA GLN A 54 -13.94 -3.52 -7.22
C GLN A 54 -13.64 -2.31 -6.34
N GLU A 55 -14.59 -1.90 -5.51
CA GLU A 55 -14.41 -0.79 -4.56
C GLU A 55 -13.31 -1.08 -3.53
N GLU A 56 -13.16 -2.34 -3.10
CA GLU A 56 -12.05 -2.81 -2.27
C GLU A 56 -10.70 -2.51 -2.94
N LEU A 57 -10.53 -2.89 -4.21
CA LEU A 57 -9.27 -2.71 -4.94
C LEU A 57 -8.94 -1.23 -5.16
N GLU A 58 -9.95 -0.40 -5.47
CA GLU A 58 -9.77 1.04 -5.63
C GLU A 58 -9.40 1.71 -4.30
N THR A 59 -10.02 1.28 -3.20
CA THR A 59 -9.69 1.76 -1.84
C THR A 59 -8.27 1.37 -1.44
N ARG A 60 -7.87 0.11 -1.64
CA ARG A 60 -6.49 -0.35 -1.42
C ARG A 60 -5.48 0.46 -2.25
N PHE A 61 -5.82 0.77 -3.50
CA PHE A 61 -4.94 1.58 -4.34
C PHE A 61 -4.76 2.99 -3.78
N SER A 62 -5.85 3.60 -3.27
CA SER A 62 -5.76 4.89 -2.57
C SER A 62 -4.85 4.83 -1.34
N ILE A 63 -4.86 3.72 -0.59
CA ILE A 63 -3.92 3.48 0.52
C ILE A 63 -2.49 3.37 0.00
N ALA A 64 -2.24 2.64 -1.08
CA ALA A 64 -0.90 2.54 -1.69
C ALA A 64 -0.34 3.91 -2.09
N GLU A 65 -1.13 4.74 -2.77
CA GLU A 65 -0.76 6.11 -3.15
C GLU A 65 -0.53 7.00 -1.93
N HIS A 66 -1.39 6.87 -0.91
CA HIS A 66 -1.23 7.57 0.37
C HIS A 66 0.11 7.19 1.01
N MET A 67 0.44 5.90 1.12
CA MET A 67 1.68 5.43 1.73
C MET A 67 2.92 5.87 0.96
N LEU A 68 2.88 5.83 -0.37
CA LEU A 68 3.97 6.37 -1.19
C LEU A 68 4.19 7.87 -0.96
N ARG A 69 3.11 8.66 -0.84
CA ARG A 69 3.22 10.09 -0.51
C ARG A 69 3.80 10.28 0.89
N ARG A 70 3.28 9.56 1.90
CA ARG A 70 3.80 9.61 3.29
C ARG A 70 5.28 9.25 3.31
N ALA A 71 5.72 8.23 2.56
CA ALA A 71 7.13 7.87 2.46
C ALA A 71 8.02 9.03 2.00
N ARG A 72 7.57 9.82 1.01
CA ARG A 72 8.30 11.02 0.57
C ARG A 72 8.38 12.07 1.67
N GLU A 73 7.27 12.32 2.38
CA GLU A 73 7.21 13.26 3.49
C GLU A 73 8.20 12.86 4.61
N GLU A 74 8.27 11.57 4.96
CA GLU A 74 9.20 11.07 5.98
C GLU A 74 10.67 11.13 5.49
N LEU A 75 10.93 10.86 4.21
CA LEU A 75 12.27 11.05 3.60
C LEU A 75 12.72 12.51 3.60
N GLU A 76 11.81 13.45 3.38
CA GLU A 76 12.07 14.89 3.45
C GLU A 76 12.23 15.37 4.89
N GLY A 77 11.46 14.79 5.82
CA GLY A 77 11.52 15.03 7.25
C GLY A 77 12.74 14.41 7.94
N GLY A 78 13.46 13.52 7.25
CA GLY A 78 14.67 12.89 7.76
C GLY A 78 14.42 11.69 8.69
N ASP A 79 13.27 11.03 8.59
CA ASP A 79 12.92 9.82 9.35
C ASP A 79 13.04 8.55 8.46
N PRO A 80 14.20 7.88 8.44
CA PRO A 80 14.40 6.69 7.61
C PRO A 80 13.58 5.49 8.09
N VAL A 81 13.24 5.43 9.40
CA VAL A 81 12.47 4.33 9.98
C VAL A 81 11.04 4.40 9.48
N GLN A 82 10.40 5.57 9.58
CA GLN A 82 9.06 5.76 9.05
C GLN A 82 9.03 5.67 7.53
N ALA A 83 10.00 6.27 6.82
CA ALA A 83 10.09 6.15 5.37
C ALA A 83 10.14 4.67 4.91
N SER A 84 10.93 3.84 5.58
CA SER A 84 11.05 2.41 5.28
C SER A 84 9.71 1.68 5.41
N GLU A 85 8.97 1.91 6.50
CA GLU A 85 7.66 1.30 6.72
C GLU A 85 6.63 1.78 5.69
N LYS A 86 6.62 3.08 5.35
CA LYS A 86 5.69 3.61 4.34
C LYS A 86 5.96 3.07 2.94
N LEU A 87 7.24 2.91 2.54
CA LEU A 87 7.60 2.26 1.29
C LEU A 87 7.18 0.78 1.27
N TYR A 88 7.41 0.05 2.38
CA TYR A 88 6.95 -1.32 2.53
C TYR A 88 5.43 -1.42 2.36
N LYS A 89 4.66 -0.57 3.06
CA LYS A 89 3.20 -0.57 3.00
C LYS A 89 2.64 -0.22 1.61
N ALA A 90 3.29 0.69 0.87
CA ALA A 90 2.91 0.96 -0.51
C ALA A 90 3.06 -0.29 -1.41
N VAL A 91 4.17 -1.02 -1.28
CA VAL A 91 4.40 -2.27 -2.02
C VAL A 91 3.45 -3.37 -1.55
N GLU A 92 3.23 -3.51 -0.25
CA GLU A 92 2.29 -4.47 0.34
C GLU A 92 0.91 -4.36 -0.32
N GLU A 93 0.33 -3.16 -0.36
CA GLU A 93 -0.98 -2.94 -0.99
C GLU A 93 -0.95 -3.23 -2.49
N CYS A 94 0.11 -2.86 -3.21
CA CYS A 94 0.25 -3.20 -4.63
C CYS A 94 0.23 -4.72 -4.87
N ILE A 95 0.94 -5.51 -4.06
CA ILE A 95 0.94 -6.97 -4.17
C ILE A 95 -0.44 -7.55 -3.88
N LYS A 96 -1.15 -7.05 -2.84
CA LYS A 96 -2.53 -7.47 -2.53
C LYS A 96 -3.46 -7.22 -3.71
N ILE A 97 -3.43 -6.01 -4.27
CA ILE A 97 -4.25 -5.61 -5.41
C ILE A 97 -3.99 -6.51 -6.60
N LEU A 98 -2.72 -6.66 -7.01
CA LEU A 98 -2.33 -7.45 -8.16
C LEU A 98 -2.70 -8.94 -7.98
N ALA A 99 -2.53 -9.49 -6.78
CA ALA A 99 -2.88 -10.87 -6.47
C ALA A 99 -4.38 -11.11 -6.63
N CYS A 100 -5.22 -10.23 -6.08
CA CYS A 100 -6.67 -10.33 -6.17
C CYS A 100 -7.19 -10.05 -7.59
N LEU A 101 -6.62 -9.08 -8.30
CA LEU A 101 -6.95 -8.81 -9.72
C LEU A 101 -6.70 -10.01 -10.63
N ASN A 102 -5.62 -10.75 -10.35
CA ASN A 102 -5.23 -11.92 -11.15
C ASN A 102 -5.82 -13.25 -10.63
N GLY A 103 -6.73 -13.20 -9.65
CA GLY A 103 -7.40 -14.40 -9.12
C GLY A 103 -6.43 -15.42 -8.52
N LEU A 104 -5.35 -14.96 -7.87
CA LEU A 104 -4.41 -15.85 -7.21
C LEU A 104 -5.01 -16.43 -5.92
N GLU A 105 -4.69 -17.70 -5.63
CA GLU A 105 -5.16 -18.40 -4.42
C GLU A 105 -4.73 -17.70 -3.13
N GLU A 106 -3.61 -16.96 -3.17
CA GLU A 106 -3.15 -16.16 -2.03
C GLU A 106 -4.17 -15.11 -1.58
N CYS A 107 -4.95 -14.54 -2.51
CA CYS A 107 -6.04 -13.61 -2.16
C CYS A 107 -7.15 -14.33 -1.38
N ASP A 108 -7.53 -15.54 -1.81
CA ASP A 108 -8.56 -16.34 -1.14
C ASP A 108 -8.10 -16.84 0.24
N ILE A 109 -6.83 -17.22 0.35
CA ILE A 109 -6.20 -17.57 1.64
C ILE A 109 -6.28 -16.37 2.60
N ALA A 110 -5.87 -15.19 2.14
CA ALA A 110 -5.89 -13.97 2.97
C ALA A 110 -7.31 -13.60 3.42
N ARG A 111 -8.31 -13.72 2.54
CA ARG A 111 -9.73 -13.48 2.89
C ARG A 111 -10.24 -14.47 3.93
N ARG A 112 -9.93 -15.76 3.77
CA ARG A 112 -10.34 -16.81 4.73
C ARG A 112 -9.71 -16.61 6.10
N GLU A 113 -8.46 -16.17 6.14
CA GLU A 113 -7.69 -16.01 7.38
C GLU A 113 -7.80 -14.60 7.97
N GLY A 114 -8.39 -13.65 7.24
CA GLY A 114 -8.56 -12.26 7.65
C GLY A 114 -7.26 -11.46 7.69
N ALA A 115 -6.16 -11.97 7.11
CA ALA A 115 -4.86 -11.34 7.18
C ALA A 115 -3.95 -11.70 6.02
N TRP A 116 -3.08 -10.77 5.63
CA TRP A 116 -1.93 -11.02 4.76
C TRP A 116 -0.67 -11.11 5.62
N TRP A 117 -0.01 -12.25 5.64
CA TRP A 117 1.32 -12.36 6.27
C TRP A 117 2.44 -12.26 5.24
N SER A 118 3.63 -11.84 5.69
CA SER A 118 4.80 -11.61 4.81
C SER A 118 5.14 -12.80 3.91
N LYS A 119 5.03 -14.04 4.41
CA LYS A 119 5.24 -15.26 3.61
C LYS A 119 4.18 -15.47 2.51
N LEU A 120 2.96 -14.97 2.69
CA LEU A 120 1.89 -15.04 1.68
C LEU A 120 2.13 -13.99 0.60
N LEU A 121 2.45 -12.76 1.00
CA LEU A 121 2.82 -11.67 0.09
C LEU A 121 4.03 -12.04 -0.77
N GLY A 122 5.08 -12.61 -0.17
CA GLY A 122 6.25 -13.07 -0.92
C GLY A 122 5.99 -14.28 -1.84
N ARG A 123 4.95 -15.08 -1.57
CA ARG A 123 4.49 -16.12 -2.52
C ARG A 123 3.72 -15.49 -3.68
N ALA A 124 2.78 -14.59 -3.36
CA ALA A 124 2.01 -13.85 -4.36
C ALA A 124 2.93 -13.06 -5.32
N ALA A 125 3.89 -12.30 -4.80
CA ALA A 125 4.83 -11.52 -5.62
C ALA A 125 5.61 -12.40 -6.63
N ARG A 126 6.11 -13.56 -6.20
CA ARG A 126 6.79 -14.52 -7.08
C ARG A 126 5.87 -15.09 -8.16
N ARG A 127 4.66 -15.48 -7.78
CA ARG A 127 3.67 -16.02 -8.74
C ARG A 127 3.22 -14.97 -9.74
N LEU A 128 2.93 -13.76 -9.28
CA LEU A 128 2.58 -12.63 -10.12
C LEU A 128 3.68 -12.33 -11.13
N SER A 129 4.93 -12.24 -10.67
CA SER A 129 6.07 -11.97 -11.54
C SER A 129 6.20 -13.00 -12.67
N LEU A 130 6.03 -14.30 -12.34
CA LEU A 130 6.06 -15.37 -13.35
C LEU A 130 4.84 -15.34 -14.29
N ALA A 131 3.64 -15.17 -13.74
CA ALA A 131 2.39 -15.21 -14.50
C ALA A 131 2.24 -14.03 -15.46
N LEU A 132 2.73 -12.85 -15.05
CA LEU A 132 2.65 -11.61 -15.83
C LEU A 132 3.90 -11.34 -16.67
N GLY A 133 4.97 -12.13 -16.48
CA GLY A 133 6.26 -11.89 -17.13
C GLY A 133 6.88 -10.56 -16.71
N GLU A 134 6.63 -10.11 -15.47
CA GLU A 134 7.02 -8.80 -14.96
C GLU A 134 7.97 -8.95 -13.76
N PRO A 135 9.30 -8.87 -13.96
CA PRO A 135 10.29 -8.97 -12.88
C PRO A 135 10.16 -7.86 -11.82
N LEU A 136 9.63 -6.68 -12.19
CA LEU A 136 9.46 -5.54 -11.28
C LEU A 136 8.73 -5.94 -9.99
N ILE A 137 7.76 -6.84 -10.07
CA ILE A 137 6.91 -7.23 -8.93
C ILE A 137 7.73 -7.94 -7.84
N VAL A 138 8.57 -8.90 -8.22
CA VAL A 138 9.38 -9.64 -7.25
C VAL A 138 10.58 -8.82 -6.77
N GLU A 139 11.13 -7.95 -7.63
CA GLU A 139 12.19 -7.00 -7.28
C GLU A 139 11.69 -6.01 -6.21
N ALA A 140 10.56 -5.34 -6.48
CA ALA A 140 9.95 -4.39 -5.55
C ALA A 140 9.57 -5.05 -4.21
N TRP A 141 9.01 -6.27 -4.22
CA TRP A 141 8.76 -7.00 -2.97
C TRP A 141 10.05 -7.30 -2.19
N SER A 142 11.13 -7.67 -2.87
CA SER A 142 12.40 -8.00 -2.21
C SER A 142 13.00 -6.78 -1.52
N HIS A 143 13.02 -5.63 -2.20
CA HIS A 143 13.44 -4.36 -1.60
C HIS A 143 12.53 -3.91 -0.47
N ALA A 144 11.20 -4.01 -0.64
CA ALA A 144 10.25 -3.64 0.41
C ALA A 144 10.39 -4.50 1.67
N TYR A 145 10.62 -5.80 1.51
CA TYR A 145 10.83 -6.70 2.65
C TYR A 145 12.15 -6.40 3.37
N ASP A 146 13.20 -6.08 2.63
CA ASP A 146 14.49 -5.63 3.16
C ASP A 146 14.34 -4.33 3.96
N LEU A 147 13.65 -3.32 3.42
CA LEU A 147 13.31 -2.10 4.14
C LEU A 147 12.48 -2.36 5.40
N HIS A 148 11.51 -3.28 5.36
CA HIS A 148 10.71 -3.60 6.54
C HIS A 148 11.57 -4.23 7.64
N VAL A 149 12.47 -5.16 7.30
CA VAL A 149 13.33 -5.82 8.28
C VAL A 149 14.43 -4.87 8.76
N HIS A 150 15.28 -4.40 7.86
CA HIS A 150 16.48 -3.67 8.21
C HIS A 150 16.21 -2.18 8.46
N GLY A 151 15.35 -1.56 7.64
CA GLY A 151 15.00 -0.14 7.79
C GLY A 151 14.07 0.10 8.99
N PHE A 152 12.96 -0.63 9.09
CA PHE A 152 11.94 -0.39 10.10
C PHE A 152 12.17 -1.11 11.43
N HIS A 153 12.51 -2.41 11.45
CA HIS A 153 12.70 -3.13 12.72
C HIS A 153 14.10 -2.97 13.31
N GLU A 154 15.14 -2.94 12.46
CA GLU A 154 16.54 -2.87 12.92
C GLU A 154 17.11 -1.43 12.93
N HIS A 155 16.41 -0.47 12.33
CA HIS A 155 16.85 0.93 12.19
C HIS A 155 18.25 1.06 11.57
N ALA A 156 18.57 0.19 10.61
CA ALA A 156 19.92 0.03 10.08
C ALA A 156 20.27 0.99 8.94
N TYR A 157 19.27 1.62 8.32
CA TYR A 157 19.46 2.47 7.13
C TYR A 157 19.37 3.96 7.41
N THR A 158 20.15 4.71 6.64
CA THR A 158 20.08 6.16 6.50
C THR A 158 18.96 6.57 5.55
N VAL A 159 18.61 7.86 5.57
CA VAL A 159 17.60 8.43 4.67
C VAL A 159 18.01 8.25 3.20
N GLU A 160 19.30 8.40 2.90
CA GLU A 160 19.86 8.24 1.57
C GLU A 160 19.71 6.80 1.07
N GLU A 161 20.05 5.80 1.90
CA GLU A 161 19.92 4.38 1.57
C GLU A 161 18.45 3.98 1.36
N VAL A 162 17.52 4.47 2.19
CA VAL A 162 16.08 4.23 2.00
C VAL A 162 15.57 4.87 0.71
N ARG A 163 16.05 6.09 0.39
CA ARG A 163 15.64 6.85 -0.80
C ARG A 163 15.97 6.12 -2.11
N GLU A 164 16.99 5.27 -2.12
CA GLU A 164 17.35 4.47 -3.31
C GLU A 164 16.22 3.53 -3.76
N SER A 165 15.35 3.09 -2.84
CA SER A 165 14.21 2.23 -3.16
C SER A 165 13.00 2.98 -3.74
N LEU A 166 12.95 4.31 -3.58
CA LEU A 166 11.79 5.11 -3.97
C LEU A 166 11.41 4.96 -5.46
N PRO A 167 12.34 5.04 -6.43
CA PRO A 167 11.98 4.90 -7.85
C PRO A 167 11.42 3.53 -8.22
N LEU A 168 11.84 2.48 -7.51
CA LEU A 168 11.33 1.12 -7.71
C LEU A 168 9.89 1.00 -7.23
N VAL A 169 9.59 1.53 -6.04
CA VAL A 169 8.23 1.55 -5.48
C VAL A 169 7.29 2.40 -6.32
N GLU A 170 7.74 3.56 -6.79
CA GLU A 170 6.97 4.41 -7.73
C GLU A 170 6.55 3.64 -8.99
N LYS A 171 7.48 2.90 -9.60
CA LYS A 171 7.20 2.09 -10.79
C LYS A 171 6.16 1.01 -10.50
N LEU A 172 6.21 0.36 -9.35
CA LEU A 172 5.22 -0.66 -8.98
C LEU A 172 3.83 -0.05 -8.74
N VAL A 173 3.76 1.11 -8.09
CA VAL A 173 2.48 1.82 -7.88
C VAL A 173 1.89 2.23 -9.23
N GLU A 174 2.70 2.76 -10.14
CA GLU A 174 2.27 3.10 -11.51
C GLU A 174 1.77 1.87 -12.27
N TYR A 175 2.54 0.78 -12.24
CA TYR A 175 2.15 -0.49 -12.85
C TYR A 175 0.79 -0.98 -12.34
N THR A 176 0.59 -0.90 -11.02
CA THR A 176 -0.66 -1.30 -10.37
C THR A 176 -1.83 -0.43 -10.78
N ARG A 177 -1.63 0.89 -10.94
CA ARG A 177 -2.65 1.81 -11.47
C ARG A 177 -3.12 1.36 -12.85
N ARG A 178 -2.17 1.11 -13.76
CA ARG A 178 -2.48 0.72 -15.14
C ARG A 178 -3.21 -0.62 -15.19
N ALA A 179 -2.85 -1.58 -14.34
CA ALA A 179 -3.55 -2.85 -14.24
C ALA A 179 -5.03 -2.69 -13.81
N LEU A 180 -5.32 -1.74 -12.91
CA LEU A 180 -6.70 -1.42 -12.50
C LEU A 180 -7.50 -0.77 -13.64
N GLU A 181 -6.89 0.18 -14.35
CA GLU A 181 -7.51 0.88 -15.49
C GLU A 181 -7.84 -0.07 -16.67
N ASP A 182 -6.93 -0.99 -16.99
CA ASP A 182 -7.13 -1.99 -18.03
C ASP A 182 -8.29 -2.93 -17.70
N THR A 183 -8.47 -3.26 -16.41
CA THR A 183 -9.58 -4.11 -15.95
C THR A 183 -10.93 -3.40 -16.10
N LYS A 184 -10.99 -2.09 -15.90
CA LYS A 184 -12.19 -1.28 -16.12
C LYS A 184 -12.58 -1.20 -17.60
N THR A 185 -11.59 -1.18 -18.49
CA THR A 185 -11.80 -1.05 -19.94
C THR A 185 -12.25 -2.36 -20.61
N ARG A 186 -12.01 -3.51 -19.97
CA ARG A 186 -12.39 -4.85 -20.47
C ARG A 186 -13.79 -5.31 -20.02
N ARG A 187 -14.50 -4.52 -19.19
CA ARG A 187 -15.88 -4.76 -18.77
C ARG A 187 -16.84 -3.91 -19.59
#